data_AF-A0A4S0IH03-F1
#
_entry.id   AF-A0A4S0IH03-F1
#
_cell.length_a   1.000
_cell.length_b   1.000
_cell.length_c   1.000
_cell.angle_alpha   90.00
_cell.angle_beta   90.00
_cell.angle_gamma   90.00
#
_symmetry.space_group_name_H-M   'P 1'
#
loop_
_entity.id
_entity.type
_entity.pdbx_description
1 polymer ?
#
loop_
_entity_poly.entity_id
_entity_poly.type
_entity_poly.pdbx_seq_one_letter_code
_entity_poly.pdbx_strand_id
1 'polypeptide(L)'
;RVSAFFAQQRGGPGLLVGAVPFEPRADDALYQPERLLPALPLPPQAAPALEGALQAEPTPEAYAASVAAAVQVLRAPGLDLQKVVLARSLLARTR
;
A
#
# COMPACT_ATOMS: atom_id res chain seq x y z
N ARG A 1 2.93 -22.41 7.06
CA ARG A 1 1.71 -21.78 6.48
C ARG A 1 1.71 -21.90 4.96
N VAL A 2 2.65 -21.28 4.23
CA VAL A 2 2.74 -21.36 2.76
C VAL A 2 2.93 -22.80 2.23
N SER A 3 3.83 -23.58 2.84
CA SER A 3 4.02 -24.99 2.43
C SER A 3 2.76 -25.85 2.61
N ALA A 4 1.98 -25.59 3.66
CA ALA A 4 0.72 -26.29 3.91
C ALA A 4 -0.39 -25.88 2.92
N PHE A 5 -0.39 -24.62 2.46
CA PHE A 5 -1.29 -24.15 1.42
C PHE A 5 -1.05 -24.91 0.09
N PHE A 6 0.21 -25.01 -0.35
CA PHE A 6 0.53 -25.68 -1.62
C PHE A 6 0.44 -27.21 -1.56
N ALA A 7 0.55 -27.81 -0.36
CA ALA A 7 0.30 -29.24 -0.17
C ALA A 7 -1.13 -29.66 -0.52
N GLN A 8 -2.09 -28.73 -0.57
CA GLN A 8 -3.50 -29.02 -0.89
C GLN A 8 -3.78 -29.16 -2.41
N GLN A 9 -2.76 -29.13 -3.28
CA GLN A 9 -2.82 -29.37 -4.73
C GLN A 9 -4.09 -28.84 -5.44
N ARG A 10 -4.30 -27.51 -5.41
CA ARG A 10 -5.51 -26.86 -5.93
C ARG A 10 -5.53 -26.64 -7.46
N GLY A 11 -4.74 -27.39 -8.23
CA GLY A 11 -4.73 -27.37 -9.70
C GLY A 11 -4.08 -26.15 -10.37
N GLY A 12 -3.81 -25.06 -9.66
CA GLY A 12 -3.11 -23.88 -10.19
C GLY A 12 -1.58 -23.95 -10.08
N PRO A 13 -0.84 -23.02 -10.72
CA PRO A 13 0.61 -22.87 -10.57
C PRO A 13 1.04 -22.70 -9.11
N GLY A 14 2.26 -23.12 -8.77
CA GLY A 14 2.85 -22.99 -7.44
C GLY A 14 3.25 -21.54 -7.06
N LEU A 15 2.35 -20.58 -7.27
CA LEU A 15 2.56 -19.15 -7.08
C LEU A 15 1.35 -18.53 -6.36
N LEU A 16 1.63 -17.64 -5.40
CA LEU A 16 0.64 -16.73 -4.82
C LEU A 16 0.87 -15.32 -5.35
N VAL A 17 -0.21 -14.61 -5.64
CA VAL A 17 -0.19 -13.21 -6.10
C VAL A 17 -1.15 -12.38 -5.26
N GLY A 18 -0.90 -11.07 -5.19
CA GLY A 18 -1.77 -10.13 -4.49
C GLY A 18 -0.98 -9.06 -3.74
N ALA A 19 -1.50 -8.63 -2.58
CA ALA A 19 -0.91 -7.55 -1.78
C ALA A 19 -0.79 -7.93 -0.30
N VAL A 20 0.26 -7.42 0.34
CA VAL A 20 0.49 -7.50 1.79
C VAL A 20 0.37 -6.08 2.36
N PRO A 21 -0.41 -5.87 3.44
CA PRO A 21 -0.62 -4.55 4.03
C PRO A 21 0.64 -4.01 4.74
N PHE A 22 0.68 -2.69 4.94
CA PHE A 22 1.74 -2.05 5.74
C PHE A 22 1.72 -2.51 7.21
N GLU A 23 0.54 -2.70 7.79
CA GLU A 23 0.36 -3.29 9.12
C GLU A 23 0.61 -4.81 9.06
N PRO A 24 1.70 -5.34 9.62
CA PRO A 24 2.10 -6.74 9.40
C PRO A 24 1.13 -7.78 9.98
N ARG A 25 0.23 -7.36 10.90
CA ARG A 25 -0.77 -8.24 11.50
C ARG A 25 -2.14 -8.18 10.81
N ALA A 26 -2.32 -7.26 9.86
CA ALA A 26 -3.54 -7.20 9.07
C ALA A 26 -3.59 -8.37 8.07
N ASP A 27 -4.80 -8.68 7.60
CA ASP A 27 -5.01 -9.80 6.69
C ASP A 27 -4.40 -9.53 5.31
N ASP A 28 -3.68 -10.54 4.80
CA ASP A 28 -3.13 -10.53 3.44
C ASP A 28 -4.24 -10.71 2.39
N ALA A 29 -4.14 -9.99 1.27
CA ALA A 29 -5.00 -10.18 0.11
C ALA A 29 -4.27 -11.01 -0.95
N LEU A 30 -4.06 -12.31 -0.66
CA LEU A 30 -3.31 -13.24 -1.52
C LEU A 30 -4.19 -14.39 -2.03
N TYR A 31 -3.99 -14.79 -3.29
CA TYR A 31 -4.64 -15.96 -3.86
C TYR A 31 -3.74 -16.72 -4.84
N GLN A 32 -4.10 -17.97 -5.13
CA GLN A 32 -3.46 -18.77 -6.16
C GLN A 32 -4.27 -18.61 -7.46
N PRO A 33 -3.70 -18.05 -8.54
CA PRO A 33 -4.40 -17.97 -9.80
C PRO A 33 -4.57 -19.37 -10.41
N GLU A 34 -5.57 -19.55 -11.27
CA GLU A 34 -5.78 -20.82 -11.98
C GLU A 34 -4.72 -21.06 -13.06
N ARG A 35 -4.25 -19.99 -13.70
CA ARG A 35 -3.29 -20.02 -14.82
C ARG A 35 -2.45 -18.75 -14.87
N LEU A 36 -1.25 -18.86 -15.43
CA LEU A 36 -0.38 -17.72 -15.75
C LEU A 36 -0.29 -17.57 -17.26
N LEU A 37 -0.38 -16.33 -17.74
CA LEU A 37 -0.17 -15.97 -19.13
C LEU A 37 1.18 -15.27 -19.28
N PRO A 38 1.85 -15.37 -20.43
CA PRO A 38 3.02 -14.54 -20.72
C PRO A 38 2.67 -13.06 -20.63
N ALA A 39 3.62 -12.25 -20.15
CA ALA A 39 3.45 -10.81 -20.13
C ALA A 39 3.29 -10.27 -21.56
N LEU A 40 2.28 -9.44 -21.77
CA LEU A 40 2.09 -8.71 -23.03
C LEU A 40 2.82 -7.36 -22.94
N PRO A 41 3.43 -6.88 -24.04
CA PRO A 41 3.96 -5.53 -24.08
C PRO A 41 2.81 -4.53 -23.89
N LEU A 42 2.90 -3.70 -22.85
CA LEU A 42 1.94 -2.63 -22.60
C LEU A 42 2.48 -1.34 -23.22
N PRO A 43 1.82 -0.76 -24.24
CA PRO A 43 2.21 0.54 -24.75
C PRO A 43 1.95 1.61 -23.68
N PRO A 44 2.70 2.72 -23.68
CA PRO A 44 2.40 3.86 -22.81
C PRO A 44 0.97 4.34 -23.07
N GLN A 45 0.13 4.30 -22.06
CA GLN A 45 -1.24 4.80 -22.13
C GLN A 45 -1.35 6.06 -21.27
N ALA A 46 -1.88 7.14 -21.85
CA ALA A 46 -2.17 8.35 -21.09
C ALA A 46 -3.27 8.05 -20.05
N ALA A 47 -3.09 8.54 -18.83
CA ALA A 47 -4.14 8.48 -17.83
C ALA A 47 -5.34 9.33 -18.29
N PRO A 48 -6.59 8.87 -18.06
CA PRO A 48 -7.76 9.68 -18.35
C PRO A 48 -7.73 10.96 -17.50
N ALA A 49 -8.28 12.05 -18.05
CA ALA A 49 -8.47 13.28 -17.29
C ALA A 49 -9.43 13.01 -16.11
N LEU A 50 -9.08 13.49 -14.93
CA LEU A 50 -9.97 13.42 -13.77
C LEU A 50 -11.02 14.52 -13.87
N GLU A 51 -12.27 14.15 -14.11
CA GLU A 51 -13.42 15.04 -13.96
C GLU A 51 -14.09 14.81 -12.61
N GLY A 52 -13.79 15.67 -11.65
CA GLY A 52 -14.36 15.56 -10.31
C GLY A 52 -13.59 16.34 -9.26
N ALA A 53 -13.54 15.82 -8.04
CA ALA A 53 -12.95 16.50 -6.89
C ALA A 53 -11.73 15.75 -6.34
N LEU A 54 -10.74 16.53 -5.91
CA LEU A 54 -9.58 16.06 -5.16
C LEU A 54 -9.64 16.64 -3.75
N GLN A 55 -9.39 15.79 -2.76
CA GLN A 55 -9.36 16.20 -1.36
C GLN A 55 -8.11 15.62 -0.68
N ALA A 56 -7.31 16.50 -0.06
CA ALA A 56 -6.18 16.07 0.76
C ALA A 56 -6.69 15.51 2.10
N GLU A 57 -6.20 14.34 2.48
CA GLU A 57 -6.54 13.68 3.74
C GLU A 57 -5.27 13.23 4.47
N PRO A 58 -4.87 13.88 5.59
CA PRO A 58 -5.47 15.08 6.17
C PRO A 58 -5.16 16.36 5.35
N THR A 59 -5.70 17.51 5.79
CA THR A 59 -5.36 18.80 5.17
C THR A 59 -3.85 19.07 5.25
N PRO A 60 -3.30 19.92 4.37
CA PRO A 60 -1.88 20.24 4.38
C PRO A 60 -1.37 20.75 5.74
N GLU A 61 -2.15 21.61 6.41
CA GLU A 61 -1.81 22.21 7.70
C GLU A 61 -1.79 21.16 8.81
N ALA A 62 -2.78 20.26 8.82
CA ALA A 62 -2.85 19.16 9.78
C ALA A 62 -1.71 18.16 9.58
N TYR A 63 -1.34 17.87 8.32
CA TYR A 63 -0.16 17.05 8.04
C TYR A 63 1.13 17.73 8.52
N ALA A 64 1.29 19.04 8.26
CA ALA A 64 2.46 19.80 8.73
C ALA A 64 2.57 19.81 10.26
N ALA A 65 1.46 19.95 10.98
CA ALA A 65 1.42 19.84 12.44
C ALA A 65 1.86 18.44 12.92
N SER A 66 1.42 17.38 12.23
CA SER A 66 1.83 16.00 12.54
C SER A 66 3.33 15.79 12.32
N VAL A 67 3.89 16.36 11.25
CA VAL A 67 5.35 16.36 11.00
C VAL A 67 6.10 17.11 12.09
N ALA A 68 5.62 18.28 12.51
CA ALA A 68 6.25 19.05 13.59
C ALA A 68 6.28 18.26 14.91
N ALA A 69 5.19 17.57 15.25
CA ALA A 69 5.12 16.71 16.44
C ALA A 69 6.11 15.53 16.35
N ALA A 70 6.19 14.85 15.20
CA ALA A 70 7.14 13.77 14.98
C ALA A 70 8.60 14.23 15.15
N VAL A 71 8.94 15.43 14.66
CA VAL A 71 10.28 16.02 14.85
C VAL A 71 10.58 16.29 16.33
N GLN A 72 9.60 16.73 17.12
CA GLN A 72 9.79 16.91 18.57
C GLN A 72 10.09 15.58 19.27
N VAL A 73 9.35 14.51 18.92
CA VAL A 73 9.58 13.16 19.47
C VAL A 73 10.98 12.65 19.13
N LEU A 74 11.42 12.80 17.88
CA LEU A 74 12.77 12.38 17.46
C LEU A 74 13.91 13.11 18.21
N ARG A 75 13.64 14.31 18.74
CA ARG A 75 14.62 15.09 19.51
C ARG A 75 14.55 14.82 21.01
N ALA A 76 13.51 14.14 21.49
CA ALA A 76 13.32 13.89 22.91
C ALA A 76 14.38 12.91 23.43
N PRO A 77 15.06 13.21 24.54
CA PRO A 77 16.02 12.29 25.13
C PRO A 77 15.32 11.04 25.68
N GLY A 78 15.98 9.89 25.56
CA GLY A 78 15.49 8.62 26.13
C GLY A 78 14.55 7.79 25.25
N LEU A 79 14.25 8.25 24.03
CA LEU A 79 13.58 7.42 23.01
C LEU A 79 14.61 6.91 22.00
N ASP A 80 14.55 5.61 21.68
CA ASP A 80 15.38 5.00 20.61
C ASP A 80 14.72 5.09 19.22
N LEU A 81 13.88 6.12 19.00
CA LEU A 81 13.26 6.37 17.71
C LEU A 81 14.21 7.22 16.85
N GLN A 82 14.82 6.61 15.84
CA GLN A 82 15.80 7.29 14.98
C GLN A 82 15.20 7.83 13.67
N LYS A 83 14.09 7.25 13.22
CA LYS A 83 13.43 7.63 11.97
C LYS A 83 11.93 7.33 12.06
N VAL A 84 11.15 8.24 11.50
CA VAL A 84 9.71 8.04 11.28
C VAL A 84 9.36 8.51 9.87
N VAL A 85 8.49 7.77 9.20
CA VAL A 85 7.90 8.15 7.92
C VAL A 85 6.43 8.40 8.15
N LEU A 86 5.99 9.63 7.88
CA LEU A 86 4.58 9.97 7.85
C LEU A 86 4.10 9.92 6.40
N ALA A 87 2.83 9.58 6.22
CA ALA A 87 2.17 9.54 4.93
C ALA A 87 0.83 10.28 5.00
N ARG A 88 0.36 10.75 3.85
CA ARG A 88 -0.97 11.33 3.67
C ARG A 88 -1.58 10.84 2.37
N SER A 89 -2.90 10.89 2.32
CA SER A 89 -3.70 10.43 1.19
C SER A 89 -4.22 11.62 0.37
N LEU A 90 -4.58 11.32 -0.87
CA LEU A 90 -5.36 12.20 -1.72
C LEU A 90 -6.58 11.41 -2.18
N LEU A 91 -7.75 11.81 -1.74
CA LEU A 91 -9.00 11.22 -2.18
C LEU A 91 -9.41 11.84 -3.51
N ALA A 92 -9.56 11.00 -4.53
CA ALA A 92 -10.09 11.39 -5.83
C ALA A 92 -11.52 10.85 -5.98
N ARG A 93 -12.46 11.73 -6.34
CA ARG A 93 -13.85 11.37 -6.65
C ARG A 93 -14.14 11.82 -8.07
N THR A 94 -14.62 10.91 -8.90
CA THR A 94 -15.18 11.24 -10.22
C THR A 94 -16.63 11.68 -10.08
N ARG A 95 -17.13 12.49 -11.03
CA ARG A 95 -18.56 12.83 -11.12
C ARG A 95 -19.43 11.61 -11.38
#